data_AF-A0A923WJV8-F1
#
_entry.id   AF-A0A923WJV8-F1
#
_cell.length_a   1.000
_cell.length_b   1.000
_cell.length_c   1.000
_cell.angle_alpha   90.00
_cell.angle_beta   90.00
_cell.angle_gamma   90.00
#
_symmetry.space_group_name_H-M   'P 1'
#
loop_
_entity.id
_entity.type
_entity.pdbx_description
1 polymer ?
#
loop_
_entity_poly.entity_id
_entity_poly.type
_entity_poly.pdbx_seq_one_letter_code
_entity_poly.pdbx_strand_id
1 'polypeptide(L)'
;EFMKEPSLQVVCARTNIFGNGMQFYNQTLLTNDVIERVITMNKFEQPATVFKLSCIQSLGGFDEAYHFIMDREFWVNYLIRHGLEHVRSIPDVIANFRLHIVSKTVAQKQMFDRERDELFIGLLKDEDPFLHKQLTVLLEAKERPVTRLVNRIKENGHIDIRTIVSYYLLLRAMEFYETGDKRLARELIAFINTERLQQKDLKLLRNLNVKIRFMPHFIKKLIQKTGIRTMFIKGKYLLFKLFNTA
;
A
#
# COMPACT_ATOMS: atom_id res chain seq x y z
N GLU A 1 -9.12 14.84 -20.27
CA GLU A 1 -9.39 15.12 -18.84
C GLU A 1 -8.93 16.49 -18.35
N PHE A 2 -7.63 16.79 -18.23
CA PHE A 2 -7.18 18.08 -17.67
C PHE A 2 -7.72 19.35 -18.38
N MET A 3 -7.95 19.30 -19.69
CA MET A 3 -8.55 20.41 -20.44
C MET A 3 -10.05 20.59 -20.15
N LYS A 4 -10.75 19.50 -19.82
CA LYS A 4 -12.18 19.52 -19.49
C LYS A 4 -12.41 20.01 -18.06
N GLU A 5 -11.48 19.67 -17.16
CA GLU A 5 -11.56 20.06 -15.76
C GLU A 5 -10.22 20.60 -15.25
N PRO A 6 -10.02 21.93 -15.32
CA PRO A 6 -8.78 22.58 -14.95
C PRO A 6 -8.39 22.45 -13.46
N SER A 7 -9.31 22.06 -12.56
CA SER A 7 -8.99 21.81 -11.16
C SER A 7 -8.28 20.47 -10.92
N LEU A 8 -8.43 19.49 -11.84
CA LEU A 8 -7.78 18.18 -11.69
C LEU A 8 -6.27 18.30 -11.64
N GLN A 9 -5.63 17.56 -10.74
CA GLN A 9 -4.18 17.47 -10.62
C GLN A 9 -3.67 16.11 -11.10
N VAL A 10 -4.48 15.05 -10.94
CA VAL A 10 -4.10 13.67 -11.23
C VAL A 10 -5.20 12.96 -12.01
N VAL A 11 -4.83 12.21 -13.04
CA VAL A 11 -5.72 11.33 -13.79
C VAL A 11 -5.16 9.91 -13.77
N CYS A 12 -5.94 8.98 -13.25
CA CYS A 12 -5.65 7.57 -13.11
C CYS A 12 -6.48 6.78 -14.11
N ALA A 13 -5.85 6.00 -14.98
CA ALA A 13 -6.50 5.15 -15.96
C ALA A 13 -6.17 3.68 -15.70
N ARG A 14 -6.62 2.80 -16.59
CA ARG A 14 -6.34 1.36 -16.51
C ARG A 14 -5.04 1.02 -17.24
N THR A 15 -4.29 0.10 -16.65
CA THR A 15 -3.19 -0.62 -17.27
C THR A 15 -3.65 -2.03 -17.63
N ASN A 16 -3.49 -2.44 -18.89
CA ASN A 16 -3.60 -3.84 -19.30
C ASN A 16 -2.29 -4.56 -18.94
N ILE A 17 -2.37 -5.49 -17.99
CA ILE A 17 -1.23 -6.29 -17.55
C ILE A 17 -1.31 -7.65 -18.22
N PHE A 18 -0.26 -8.04 -18.95
CA PHE A 18 -0.25 -9.26 -19.75
C PHE A 18 1.11 -9.97 -19.72
N GLY A 19 1.15 -11.30 -19.90
CA GLY A 19 2.37 -12.10 -19.94
C GLY A 19 2.35 -13.31 -18.99
N ASN A 20 3.21 -14.30 -19.25
CA ASN A 20 3.27 -15.56 -18.50
C ASN A 20 1.90 -16.27 -18.37
N GLY A 21 1.11 -16.28 -19.46
CA GLY A 21 -0.21 -16.90 -19.50
C GLY A 21 -1.30 -16.16 -18.72
N MET A 22 -1.04 -14.92 -18.29
CA MET A 22 -2.01 -14.09 -17.58
C MET A 22 -2.33 -12.83 -18.37
N GLN A 23 -3.57 -12.37 -18.26
CA GLN A 23 -4.01 -11.05 -18.69
C GLN A 23 -5.09 -10.52 -17.74
N PHE A 24 -4.96 -9.28 -17.29
CA PHE A 24 -5.95 -8.61 -16.46
C PHE A 24 -5.76 -7.09 -16.50
N TYR A 25 -6.80 -6.34 -16.15
CA TYR A 25 -6.72 -4.88 -16.01
C TYR A 25 -6.44 -4.47 -14.57
N ASN A 26 -5.73 -3.36 -14.43
CA ASN A 26 -5.30 -2.81 -13.16
C ASN A 26 -5.46 -1.29 -13.16
N GLN A 27 -5.68 -0.67 -12.01
CA GLN A 27 -5.94 0.77 -11.91
C GLN A 27 -5.66 1.28 -10.51
N THR A 28 -5.23 2.55 -10.40
CA THR A 28 -5.15 3.25 -9.12
C THR A 28 -6.55 3.32 -8.52
N LEU A 29 -6.70 2.80 -7.32
CA LEU A 29 -8.00 2.72 -6.71
C LEU A 29 -8.37 4.06 -6.07
N LEU A 30 -9.57 4.57 -6.33
CA LEU A 30 -10.10 5.70 -5.57
C LEU A 30 -11.21 5.15 -4.68
N THR A 31 -11.11 5.34 -3.37
CA THR A 31 -12.13 4.91 -2.40
C THR A 31 -12.61 6.11 -1.59
N ASN A 32 -13.84 6.02 -1.10
CA ASN A 32 -14.41 6.99 -0.15
C ASN A 32 -14.02 6.64 1.30
N ASP A 33 -12.83 6.06 1.51
CA ASP A 33 -12.35 5.72 2.84
C ASP A 33 -11.68 6.91 3.52
N VAL A 34 -11.42 6.76 4.82
CA VAL A 34 -10.56 7.70 5.55
C VAL A 34 -9.19 7.77 4.91
N ILE A 35 -8.62 8.98 4.85
CA ILE A 35 -7.43 9.27 4.07
C ILE A 35 -6.22 8.44 4.53
N GLU A 36 -6.11 8.11 5.81
CA GLU A 36 -5.04 7.26 6.35
C GLU A 36 -5.08 5.83 5.82
N ARG A 37 -6.29 5.30 5.64
CA ARG A 37 -6.51 4.00 5.01
C ARG A 37 -6.15 4.06 3.53
N VAL A 38 -6.49 5.15 2.86
CA VAL A 38 -6.11 5.38 1.45
C VAL A 38 -4.59 5.46 1.32
N ILE A 39 -3.91 6.27 2.13
CA ILE A 39 -2.45 6.44 2.12
C ILE A 39 -1.71 5.10 2.19
N THR A 40 -2.21 4.16 2.99
CA THR A 40 -1.57 2.86 3.23
C THR A 40 -1.99 1.77 2.25
N MET A 41 -3.30 1.60 2.08
CA MET A 41 -3.87 0.45 1.36
C MET A 41 -4.08 0.75 -0.12
N ASN A 42 -4.07 2.02 -0.52
CA ASN A 42 -4.29 2.37 -1.90
C ASN A 42 -3.12 1.92 -2.76
N LYS A 43 -3.51 1.41 -3.92
CA LYS A 43 -2.61 0.92 -4.94
C LYS A 43 -2.38 2.07 -5.90
N PHE A 44 -1.19 2.64 -5.86
CA PHE A 44 -0.74 3.54 -6.91
C PHE A 44 -0.27 2.71 -8.11
N GLU A 45 -0.78 3.02 -9.31
CA GLU A 45 -0.50 2.26 -10.52
C GLU A 45 0.19 3.08 -11.59
N GLN A 46 1.41 2.68 -11.91
CA GLN A 46 2.14 3.11 -13.10
C GLN A 46 2.03 2.06 -14.22
N PRO A 47 2.12 2.46 -15.50
CA PRO A 47 2.33 3.84 -15.99
C PRO A 47 1.02 4.60 -16.27
N ALA A 48 -0.15 4.05 -15.89
CA ALA A 48 -1.45 4.66 -16.20
C ALA A 48 -1.89 5.78 -15.25
N THR A 49 -0.98 6.41 -14.51
CA THR A 49 -1.30 7.58 -13.68
C THR A 49 -0.49 8.79 -14.14
N VAL A 50 -1.18 9.88 -14.48
CA VAL A 50 -0.59 11.09 -15.04
C VAL A 50 -0.86 12.27 -14.10
N PHE A 51 0.15 13.08 -13.87
CA PHE A 51 0.09 14.28 -13.03
C PHE A 51 0.25 15.53 -13.89
N LYS A 52 -0.37 16.63 -13.44
CA LYS A 52 0.06 17.97 -13.90
C LYS A 52 1.48 18.24 -13.43
N LEU A 53 2.31 18.81 -14.30
CA LEU A 53 3.68 19.18 -13.96
C LEU A 53 3.76 20.13 -12.76
N SER A 54 2.84 21.09 -12.68
CA SER A 54 2.75 22.03 -11.55
C SER A 54 2.52 21.34 -10.21
N CYS A 55 1.81 20.21 -10.19
CA CYS A 55 1.62 19.38 -9.00
C CYS A 55 2.92 18.69 -8.57
N ILE A 56 3.71 18.18 -9.52
CA ILE A 56 5.01 17.57 -9.21
C ILE A 56 5.96 18.62 -8.63
N GLN A 57 5.99 19.81 -9.23
CA GLN A 57 6.82 20.92 -8.79
C GLN A 57 6.43 21.41 -7.39
N SER A 58 5.13 21.54 -7.10
CA SER A 58 4.65 22.02 -5.78
C SER A 58 4.93 21.03 -4.64
N LEU A 59 5.08 19.74 -4.94
CA LEU A 59 5.45 18.70 -3.98
C LEU A 59 6.97 18.58 -3.76
N GLY A 60 7.78 19.32 -4.53
CA GLY A 60 9.24 19.28 -4.45
C GLY A 60 9.85 18.08 -5.19
N GLY A 61 9.14 17.53 -6.18
CA GLY A 61 9.61 16.39 -6.97
C GLY A 61 9.64 15.06 -6.21
N PHE A 62 10.28 14.08 -6.86
CA PHE A 62 10.46 12.74 -6.31
C PHE A 62 11.63 12.69 -5.33
N ASP A 63 11.50 11.89 -4.27
CA ASP A 63 12.59 11.65 -3.34
C ASP A 63 13.50 10.52 -3.85
N GLU A 64 14.70 10.89 -4.30
CA GLU A 64 15.71 9.97 -4.85
C GLU A 64 16.32 9.02 -3.83
N ALA A 65 16.08 9.25 -2.53
CA ALA A 65 16.46 8.27 -1.52
C ALA A 65 15.72 6.93 -1.76
N TYR A 66 14.48 6.96 -2.24
CA TYR A 66 13.72 5.75 -2.53
C TYR A 66 14.04 5.24 -3.93
N HIS A 67 14.60 4.03 -4.03
CA HIS A 67 14.96 3.43 -5.33
C HIS A 67 13.87 2.51 -5.88
N PHE A 68 13.06 1.94 -5.00
CA PHE A 68 12.05 0.95 -5.35
C PHE A 68 10.64 1.49 -5.20
N ILE A 69 10.40 2.44 -4.30
CA ILE A 69 9.05 2.96 -4.01
C ILE A 69 8.92 4.48 -4.18
N MET A 70 9.82 5.11 -4.93
CA MET A 70 9.80 6.55 -5.21
C MET A 70 8.42 7.07 -5.63
N ASP A 71 7.75 6.29 -6.47
CA ASP A 71 6.43 6.56 -7.01
C ASP A 71 5.34 6.52 -5.93
N ARG A 72 5.42 5.54 -5.03
CA ARG A 72 4.56 5.41 -3.85
C ARG A 72 4.82 6.51 -2.84
N GLU A 73 6.08 6.82 -2.53
CA GLU A 73 6.41 7.91 -1.61
C GLU A 73 5.81 9.22 -2.12
N PHE A 74 6.01 9.53 -3.41
CA PHE A 74 5.45 10.71 -4.03
C PHE A 74 3.91 10.72 -3.97
N TRP A 75 3.27 9.57 -4.21
CA TRP A 75 1.83 9.44 -4.08
C TRP A 75 1.32 9.66 -2.65
N VAL A 76 2.02 9.13 -1.64
CA VAL A 76 1.73 9.38 -0.23
C VAL A 76 1.86 10.87 0.09
N ASN A 77 2.92 11.53 -0.38
CA ASN A 77 3.12 12.97 -0.25
C ASN A 77 1.96 13.77 -0.86
N TYR A 78 1.52 13.38 -2.06
CA TYR A 78 0.36 13.98 -2.73
C TYR A 78 -0.91 13.83 -1.88
N LEU A 79 -1.21 12.61 -1.42
CA LEU A 79 -2.42 12.31 -0.65
C LEU A 79 -2.45 13.06 0.68
N ILE A 80 -1.31 13.21 1.34
CA ILE A 80 -1.20 13.98 2.58
C ILE A 80 -1.58 15.43 2.34
N ARG A 81 -1.14 16.03 1.23
CA ARG A 81 -1.35 17.46 0.94
C ARG A 81 -2.70 17.78 0.33
N HIS A 82 -3.20 16.93 -0.55
CA HIS A 82 -4.32 17.24 -1.44
C HIS A 82 -5.49 16.28 -1.29
N GLY A 83 -5.33 15.20 -0.51
CA GLY A 83 -6.34 14.15 -0.43
C GLY A 83 -6.65 13.56 -1.81
N LEU A 84 -7.93 13.25 -2.03
CA LEU A 84 -8.43 12.71 -3.30
C LEU A 84 -9.24 13.71 -4.14
N GLU A 85 -9.46 14.93 -3.65
CA GLU A 85 -10.39 15.90 -4.25
C GLU A 85 -10.05 16.20 -5.73
N HIS A 86 -8.76 16.33 -6.05
CA HIS A 86 -8.30 16.67 -7.40
C HIS A 86 -7.81 15.45 -8.22
N VAL A 87 -8.28 14.26 -7.86
CA VAL A 87 -7.91 13.00 -8.50
C VAL A 87 -9.10 12.42 -9.26
N ARG A 88 -8.90 12.09 -10.54
CA ARG A 88 -9.92 11.43 -11.35
C ARG A 88 -9.48 10.05 -11.79
N SER A 89 -10.40 9.08 -11.71
CA SER A 89 -10.24 7.77 -12.33
C SER A 89 -11.06 7.69 -13.62
N ILE A 90 -10.47 7.20 -14.71
CA ILE A 90 -11.15 6.97 -16.00
C ILE A 90 -11.11 5.48 -16.39
N PRO A 91 -12.15 4.95 -17.05
CA PRO A 91 -12.23 3.51 -17.35
C PRO A 91 -11.33 3.06 -18.50
N ASP A 92 -10.72 4.01 -19.22
CA ASP A 92 -9.89 3.77 -20.40
C ASP A 92 -8.60 3.01 -20.07
N VAL A 93 -8.16 2.18 -21.01
CA VAL A 93 -6.86 1.51 -20.96
C VAL A 93 -5.86 2.35 -21.73
N ILE A 94 -4.93 3.00 -21.03
CA ILE A 94 -3.93 3.88 -21.66
C ILE A 94 -2.52 3.30 -21.64
N ALA A 95 -2.34 2.15 -20.99
CA ALA A 95 -1.05 1.51 -20.83
C ALA A 95 -1.13 -0.01 -20.99
N ASN A 96 -0.08 -0.59 -21.53
CA ASN A 96 0.15 -2.03 -21.57
C ASN A 96 1.44 -2.34 -20.80
N PHE A 97 1.36 -3.20 -19.79
CA PHE A 97 2.50 -3.62 -18.97
C PHE A 97 2.73 -5.12 -19.09
N ARG A 98 3.90 -5.50 -19.60
CA ARG A 98 4.26 -6.90 -19.80
C ARG A 98 4.87 -7.49 -18.52
N LEU A 99 4.24 -8.51 -17.96
CA LEU A 99 4.82 -9.34 -16.90
C LEU A 99 5.85 -10.30 -17.49
N HIS A 100 7.04 -10.30 -16.90
CA HIS A 100 8.08 -11.27 -17.15
C HIS A 100 8.76 -11.66 -15.83
N ILE A 101 9.24 -12.90 -15.74
CA ILE A 101 9.79 -13.47 -14.49
C ILE A 101 11.03 -12.72 -13.99
N VAL A 102 11.79 -12.14 -14.91
CA VAL A 102 13.00 -11.35 -14.62
C VAL A 102 12.71 -9.88 -14.31
N SER A 103 11.45 -9.48 -14.12
CA SER A 103 11.12 -8.08 -13.81
C SER A 103 11.63 -7.71 -12.42
N LYS A 104 12.13 -6.49 -12.26
CA LYS A 104 12.71 -5.99 -10.99
C LYS A 104 11.76 -6.21 -9.81
N THR A 105 10.48 -5.94 -10.00
CA THR A 105 9.45 -6.09 -8.96
C THR A 105 9.25 -7.54 -8.51
N VAL A 106 9.51 -8.52 -9.38
CA VAL A 106 9.45 -9.94 -9.03
C VAL A 106 10.76 -10.40 -8.39
N ALA A 107 11.90 -10.06 -8.99
CA ALA A 107 13.21 -10.52 -8.54
C ALA A 107 13.69 -9.84 -7.23
N GLN A 108 13.27 -8.58 -6.99
CA GLN A 108 13.76 -7.75 -5.89
C GLN A 108 12.64 -7.33 -4.94
N LYS A 109 11.56 -8.11 -4.85
CA LYS A 109 10.39 -7.80 -4.01
C LYS A 109 10.74 -7.42 -2.57
N GLN A 110 11.73 -8.09 -1.98
CA GLN A 110 12.17 -7.81 -0.60
C GLN A 110 12.66 -6.36 -0.44
N MET A 111 13.29 -5.78 -1.47
CA MET A 111 13.75 -4.39 -1.44
C MET A 111 12.58 -3.39 -1.48
N PHE A 112 11.53 -3.69 -2.26
CA PHE A 112 10.30 -2.90 -2.25
C PHE A 112 9.60 -2.96 -0.88
N ASP A 113 9.52 -4.15 -0.28
CA ASP A 113 8.89 -4.31 1.03
C ASP A 113 9.69 -3.55 2.10
N ARG A 114 11.01 -3.64 2.05
CA ARG A 114 11.92 -2.94 2.96
C ARG A 114 11.75 -1.43 2.88
N GLU A 115 11.85 -0.83 1.69
CA GLU A 115 11.68 0.63 1.58
C GLU A 115 10.29 1.10 2.02
N ARG A 116 9.26 0.26 1.81
CA ARG A 116 7.92 0.55 2.29
C ARG A 116 7.83 0.48 3.82
N ASP A 117 8.48 -0.50 4.45
CA ASP A 117 8.60 -0.57 5.91
C ASP A 117 9.30 0.70 6.43
N GLU A 118 10.41 1.10 5.79
CA GLU A 118 11.18 2.31 6.14
C GLU A 118 10.34 3.59 6.02
N LEU A 119 9.53 3.73 4.95
CA LEU A 119 8.64 4.87 4.75
C LEU A 119 7.61 5.02 5.88
N PHE A 120 6.85 3.96 6.18
CA PHE A 120 5.73 4.06 7.11
C PHE A 120 6.16 4.01 8.57
N ILE A 121 7.17 3.21 8.91
CA ILE A 121 7.72 3.19 10.27
C ILE A 121 8.41 4.52 10.56
N GLY A 122 9.12 5.09 9.59
CA GLY A 122 9.79 6.39 9.74
C GLY A 122 8.85 7.51 10.19
N LEU A 123 7.57 7.46 9.83
CA LEU A 123 6.58 8.46 10.28
C LEU A 123 6.45 8.52 11.81
N LEU A 124 6.72 7.43 12.52
CA LEU A 124 6.67 7.36 13.99
C LEU A 124 7.88 7.97 14.67
N LYS A 125 8.96 8.30 13.95
CA LYS A 125 10.26 8.61 14.56
C LYS A 125 10.16 9.67 15.67
N ASP A 126 9.39 10.73 15.42
CA ASP A 126 9.18 11.82 16.38
C ASP A 126 7.88 11.67 17.18
N GLU A 127 6.90 10.94 16.65
CA GLU A 127 5.52 10.81 17.20
C GLU A 127 5.38 9.69 18.24
N ASP A 128 6.08 8.57 18.02
CA ASP A 128 6.19 7.45 18.95
C ASP A 128 7.57 6.78 18.82
N PRO A 129 8.61 7.37 19.44
CA PRO A 129 9.97 6.86 19.34
C PRO A 129 10.12 5.42 19.87
N PHE A 130 9.28 5.02 20.84
CA PHE A 130 9.30 3.68 21.41
C PHE A 130 8.77 2.65 20.41
N LEU A 131 7.59 2.88 19.84
CA LEU A 131 7.01 2.02 18.82
C LEU A 131 7.87 2.00 17.55
N HIS A 132 8.40 3.16 17.13
CA HIS A 132 9.36 3.26 16.04
C HIS A 132 10.52 2.29 16.24
N LYS A 133 11.19 2.32 17.41
CA LYS A 133 12.32 1.44 17.71
C LYS A 133 11.93 -0.04 17.66
N GLN A 134 10.78 -0.41 18.22
CA GLN A 134 10.31 -1.79 18.22
C GLN A 134 10.06 -2.32 16.80
N LEU A 135 9.37 -1.52 15.97
CA LEU A 135 9.05 -1.91 14.60
C LEU A 135 10.28 -1.92 13.69
N THR A 136 11.21 -0.97 13.87
CA THR A 136 12.47 -0.93 13.12
C THR A 136 13.30 -2.20 13.33
N VAL A 137 13.37 -2.70 14.57
CA VAL A 137 14.03 -3.98 14.87
C VAL A 137 13.24 -5.15 14.29
N LEU A 138 11.92 -5.19 14.51
CA LEU A 138 11.07 -6.29 14.08
C LEU A 138 11.07 -6.50 12.55
N LEU A 139 11.14 -5.41 11.78
CA LEU A 139 11.05 -5.42 10.32
C LEU A 139 12.39 -5.17 9.63
N GLU A 140 13.49 -5.10 10.39
CA GLU A 140 14.85 -4.84 9.88
C GLU A 140 14.94 -3.58 9.00
N ALA A 141 14.10 -2.58 9.30
CA ALA A 141 14.02 -1.33 8.57
C ALA A 141 15.28 -0.48 8.82
N LYS A 142 15.77 0.23 7.81
CA LYS A 142 16.78 1.28 7.99
C LYS A 142 16.10 2.60 8.29
N GLU A 143 16.79 3.44 9.05
CA GLU A 143 16.36 4.82 9.17
C GLU A 143 16.48 5.53 7.82
N ARG A 144 15.37 6.17 7.41
CA ARG A 144 15.34 7.07 6.27
C ARG A 144 14.73 8.40 6.69
N PRO A 145 15.20 9.52 6.11
CA PRO A 145 14.58 10.81 6.36
C PRO A 145 13.16 10.81 5.75
N VAL A 146 12.15 10.95 6.61
CA VAL A 146 10.75 11.19 6.21
C VAL A 146 10.27 12.58 6.63
N THR A 147 11.19 13.46 6.99
CA THR A 147 10.92 14.80 7.55
C THR A 147 9.97 15.61 6.68
N ARG A 148 10.10 15.49 5.34
CA ARG A 148 9.19 16.13 4.38
C ARG A 148 7.73 15.71 4.58
N LEU A 149 7.47 14.43 4.77
CA LEU A 149 6.12 13.89 4.96
C LEU A 149 5.57 14.26 6.34
N VAL A 150 6.39 14.08 7.39
CA VAL A 150 6.00 14.41 8.77
C VAL A 150 5.61 15.87 8.90
N ASN A 151 6.39 16.80 8.33
CA ASN A 151 6.07 18.22 8.35
C ASN A 151 4.73 18.50 7.64
N ARG A 152 4.48 17.89 6.49
CA ARG A 152 3.22 18.05 5.76
C ARG A 152 2.01 17.47 6.49
N ILE A 153 2.18 16.35 7.20
CA ILE A 153 1.12 15.80 8.04
C ILE A 153 0.77 16.79 9.15
N LYS A 154 1.78 17.35 9.82
CA LYS A 154 1.60 18.38 10.86
C LYS A 154 0.90 19.63 10.31
N GLU A 155 1.24 20.06 9.10
CA GLU A 155 0.59 21.19 8.41
C GLU A 155 -0.90 20.91 8.09
N ASN A 156 -1.26 19.67 7.74
CA ASN A 156 -2.65 19.33 7.38
C ASN A 156 -3.58 19.16 8.59
N GLY A 157 -3.05 18.90 9.79
CA GLY A 157 -3.78 18.88 11.07
C GLY A 157 -4.87 17.80 11.24
N HIS A 158 -5.38 17.22 10.15
CA HIS A 158 -6.46 16.24 10.14
C HIS A 158 -6.01 14.80 9.90
N ILE A 159 -4.74 14.60 9.56
CA ILE A 159 -4.17 13.27 9.27
C ILE A 159 -3.45 12.77 10.52
N ASP A 160 -3.81 11.57 10.96
CA ASP A 160 -3.17 10.96 12.12
C ASP A 160 -2.15 9.86 11.74
N ILE A 161 -0.89 10.11 12.08
CA ILE A 161 0.23 9.19 11.87
C ILE A 161 -0.03 7.82 12.51
N ARG A 162 -0.60 7.75 13.71
CA ARG A 162 -0.85 6.46 14.40
C ARG A 162 -1.93 5.66 13.70
N THR A 163 -2.90 6.33 13.09
CA THR A 163 -3.93 5.69 12.26
C THR A 163 -3.33 5.16 10.97
N ILE A 164 -2.49 5.94 10.26
CA ILE A 164 -1.72 5.46 9.10
C ILE A 164 -0.95 4.19 9.48
N VAL A 165 -0.16 4.23 10.54
CA VAL A 165 0.68 3.09 10.94
C VAL A 165 -0.17 1.87 11.32
N SER A 166 -1.33 2.05 11.96
CA SER A 166 -2.22 0.94 12.29
C SER A 166 -2.76 0.23 11.04
N TYR A 167 -3.15 0.98 10.00
CA TYR A 167 -3.52 0.37 8.72
C TYR A 167 -2.33 -0.28 8.01
N TYR A 168 -1.14 0.32 8.10
CA TYR A 168 0.07 -0.24 7.52
C TYR A 168 0.43 -1.60 8.16
N LEU A 169 0.39 -1.68 9.49
CA LEU A 169 0.67 -2.90 10.24
C LEU A 169 -0.36 -4.00 9.92
N LEU A 170 -1.64 -3.64 9.75
CA LEU A 170 -2.67 -4.59 9.29
C LEU A 170 -2.32 -5.16 7.91
N LEU A 171 -1.98 -4.29 6.95
CA LEU A 171 -1.56 -4.71 5.61
C LEU A 171 -0.34 -5.63 5.66
N ARG A 172 0.70 -5.27 6.43
CA ARG A 172 1.92 -6.08 6.56
C ARG A 172 1.66 -7.41 7.24
N ALA A 173 0.85 -7.45 8.29
CA ALA A 173 0.46 -8.69 8.95
C ALA A 173 -0.26 -9.65 7.99
N MET A 174 -1.14 -9.14 7.13
CA MET A 174 -1.79 -9.93 6.08
C MET A 174 -0.76 -10.48 5.09
N GLU A 175 0.20 -9.67 4.65
CA GLU A 175 1.23 -10.11 3.70
C GLU A 175 2.14 -11.19 4.29
N PHE A 176 2.63 -11.02 5.53
CA PHE A 176 3.42 -12.04 6.22
C PHE A 176 2.63 -13.33 6.42
N TYR A 177 1.34 -13.19 6.78
CA TYR A 177 0.46 -14.34 6.87
C TYR A 177 0.36 -15.08 5.53
N GLU A 178 0.21 -14.36 4.41
CA GLU A 178 0.11 -14.94 3.07
C GLU A 178 1.41 -15.60 2.60
N THR A 179 2.58 -15.02 2.91
CA THR A 179 3.89 -15.65 2.62
C THR A 179 4.21 -16.82 3.54
N GLY A 180 3.49 -16.96 4.67
CA GLY A 180 3.61 -18.09 5.58
C GLY A 180 4.33 -17.79 6.89
N ASP A 181 4.83 -16.57 7.07
CA ASP A 181 5.41 -16.11 8.32
C ASP A 181 4.32 -15.69 9.33
N LYS A 182 3.70 -16.70 9.94
CA LYS A 182 2.66 -16.49 10.96
C LYS A 182 3.20 -15.84 12.23
N ARG A 183 4.49 -15.98 12.50
CA ARG A 183 5.12 -15.44 13.70
C ARG A 183 5.15 -13.92 13.59
N LEU A 184 5.77 -13.40 12.53
CA LEU A 184 5.79 -11.95 12.27
C LEU A 184 4.39 -11.38 12.10
N ALA A 185 3.48 -12.08 11.41
CA ALA A 185 2.10 -11.63 11.31
C ALA A 185 1.43 -11.43 12.68
N ARG A 186 1.66 -12.34 13.64
CA ARG A 186 1.13 -12.23 15.00
C ARG A 186 1.80 -11.11 15.79
N GLU A 187 3.11 -10.98 15.68
CA GLU A 187 3.89 -9.93 16.36
C GLU A 187 3.43 -8.54 15.90
N LEU A 188 3.20 -8.33 14.61
CA LEU A 188 2.68 -7.05 14.10
C LEU A 188 1.27 -6.74 14.59
N ILE A 189 0.40 -7.75 14.69
CA ILE A 189 -0.97 -7.56 15.18
C ILE A 189 -0.98 -6.99 16.61
N ALA A 190 -0.01 -7.36 17.44
CA ALA A 190 0.08 -6.85 18.82
C ALA A 190 0.33 -5.34 18.89
N PHE A 191 0.84 -4.72 17.81
CA PHE A 191 1.08 -3.28 17.72
C PHE A 191 -0.04 -2.49 17.04
N ILE A 192 -1.08 -3.16 16.53
CA ILE A 192 -2.19 -2.49 15.85
C ILE A 192 -3.11 -1.85 16.90
N ASN A 193 -3.29 -0.53 16.83
CA ASN A 193 -4.32 0.14 17.62
C ASN A 193 -5.68 -0.06 16.96
N THR A 194 -6.51 -0.89 17.58
CA THR A 194 -7.84 -1.28 17.07
C THR A 194 -8.86 -0.15 17.12
N GLU A 195 -8.73 0.81 18.05
CA GLU A 195 -9.65 1.96 18.16
C GLU A 195 -9.56 2.90 16.95
N ARG A 196 -8.46 2.82 16.19
CA ARG A 196 -8.18 3.64 15.01
C ARG A 196 -8.63 3.01 13.69
N LEU A 197 -9.09 1.77 13.72
CA LEU A 197 -9.52 1.05 12.53
C LEU A 197 -11.03 1.20 12.29
N GLN A 198 -11.43 1.32 11.03
CA GLN A 198 -12.84 1.20 10.63
C GLN A 198 -13.38 -0.20 10.92
N GLN A 199 -14.70 -0.32 11.11
CA GLN A 199 -15.36 -1.59 11.46
C GLN A 199 -15.08 -2.73 10.47
N LYS A 200 -15.00 -2.43 9.18
CA LYS A 200 -14.65 -3.41 8.14
C LYS A 200 -13.23 -3.97 8.31
N ASP A 201 -12.29 -3.12 8.71
CA ASP A 201 -10.89 -3.50 8.90
C ASP A 201 -10.67 -4.20 10.26
N LEU A 202 -11.50 -3.90 11.27
CA LEU A 202 -11.59 -4.69 12.50
C LEU A 202 -12.07 -6.13 12.23
N LYS A 203 -13.09 -6.29 11.39
CA LYS A 203 -13.56 -7.62 10.94
C LYS A 203 -12.45 -8.38 10.23
N LEU A 204 -11.71 -7.71 9.36
CA LEU A 204 -10.53 -8.25 8.68
C LEU A 204 -9.44 -8.70 9.67
N LEU A 205 -9.09 -7.86 10.65
CA LEU A 205 -8.12 -8.19 11.69
C LEU A 205 -8.55 -9.41 12.53
N ARG A 206 -9.82 -9.49 12.93
CA ARG A 206 -10.37 -10.65 13.66
C ARG A 206 -10.25 -11.93 12.82
N ASN A 207 -10.63 -11.86 11.55
CA ASN A 207 -10.51 -13.00 10.63
C ASN A 207 -9.06 -13.44 10.44
N LEU A 208 -8.12 -12.49 10.33
CA LEU A 208 -6.70 -12.77 10.24
C LEU A 208 -6.19 -13.47 11.51
N ASN A 209 -6.57 -12.99 12.69
CA ASN A 209 -6.23 -13.60 13.98
C ASN A 209 -6.72 -15.06 14.09
N VAL A 210 -7.96 -15.32 13.70
CA VAL A 210 -8.53 -16.68 13.66
C VAL A 210 -7.71 -17.57 12.73
N LYS A 211 -7.39 -17.09 11.51
CA LYS A 211 -6.58 -17.83 10.54
C LYS A 211 -5.17 -18.14 11.06
N ILE A 212 -4.51 -17.16 11.68
CA ILE A 212 -3.17 -17.34 12.28
C ILE A 212 -3.20 -18.43 13.35
N ARG A 213 -4.21 -18.42 14.21
CA ARG A 213 -4.34 -19.34 15.36
C ARG A 213 -4.74 -20.75 14.93
N PHE A 214 -5.73 -20.89 14.05
CA PHE A 214 -6.41 -22.17 13.86
C PHE A 214 -6.13 -22.85 12.53
N MET A 215 -5.70 -22.14 11.47
CA MET A 215 -5.54 -22.78 10.16
C MET A 215 -4.21 -23.56 10.08
N PRO A 216 -4.20 -24.90 9.98
CA PRO A 216 -2.97 -25.66 9.87
C PRO A 216 -2.19 -25.32 8.59
N HIS A 217 -0.87 -25.42 8.65
CA HIS A 217 0.00 -25.07 7.52
C HIS A 217 -0.24 -25.97 6.29
N PHE A 218 -0.59 -27.24 6.49
CA PHE A 218 -0.88 -28.18 5.40
C PHE A 218 -2.16 -27.81 4.65
N ILE A 219 -3.21 -27.35 5.34
CA ILE A 219 -4.46 -26.87 4.69
C ILE A 219 -4.15 -25.66 3.80
N LYS A 220 -3.33 -24.74 4.31
CA LYS A 220 -2.88 -23.59 3.51
C LYS A 220 -2.10 -24.03 2.26
N LYS A 221 -1.16 -24.97 2.40
CA LYS A 221 -0.40 -25.53 1.26
C LYS A 221 -1.31 -26.26 0.26
N LEU A 222 -2.35 -26.93 0.72
CA LEU A 222 -3.31 -27.63 -0.12
C LEU A 222 -4.11 -26.64 -0.97
N ILE A 223 -4.66 -25.58 -0.34
CA ILE A 223 -5.35 -24.46 -1.02
C ILE A 223 -4.43 -23.77 -2.04
N GLN A 224 -3.14 -23.66 -1.73
CA GLN A 224 -2.13 -23.09 -2.62
C GLN A 224 -1.79 -24.00 -3.82
N LYS A 225 -1.87 -25.33 -3.66
CA LYS A 225 -1.50 -26.33 -4.69
C LYS A 225 -2.64 -26.64 -5.67
N THR A 226 -3.91 -26.54 -5.29
CA THR A 226 -5.08 -26.92 -6.11
C THR A 226 -5.38 -25.95 -7.27
N GLY A 227 -4.41 -25.19 -7.77
CA GLY A 227 -4.63 -24.34 -8.95
C GLY A 227 -5.37 -23.04 -8.68
N ILE A 228 -5.64 -22.68 -7.41
CA ILE A 228 -5.91 -21.28 -6.98
C ILE A 228 -4.61 -20.44 -7.07
N ARG A 229 -3.68 -20.82 -7.95
CA ARG A 229 -2.41 -20.15 -8.19
C ARG A 229 -2.56 -18.95 -9.14
N THR A 230 -3.59 -18.96 -10.00
CA THR A 230 -4.03 -17.76 -10.72
C THR A 230 -4.52 -16.66 -9.78
N MET A 231 -4.67 -16.94 -8.48
CA MET A 231 -4.92 -15.93 -7.46
C MET A 231 -3.69 -15.41 -6.72
N PHE A 232 -2.46 -15.84 -7.00
CA PHE A 232 -1.29 -15.37 -6.22
C PHE A 232 -0.67 -14.08 -6.76
N ILE A 233 -0.76 -13.85 -8.07
CA ILE A 233 -0.71 -12.48 -8.60
C ILE A 233 -2.01 -11.75 -8.29
N LYS A 234 -3.15 -12.44 -8.25
CA LYS A 234 -4.35 -11.88 -7.62
C LYS A 234 -4.23 -11.76 -6.09
N GLY A 235 -3.12 -12.06 -5.40
CA GLY A 235 -3.12 -12.11 -3.93
C GLY A 235 -3.31 -10.71 -3.35
N LYS A 236 -2.68 -9.73 -4.01
CA LYS A 236 -2.95 -8.31 -3.82
C LYS A 236 -4.34 -7.87 -4.32
N TYR A 237 -4.93 -8.55 -5.32
CA TYR A 237 -6.26 -8.23 -5.90
C TYR A 237 -7.44 -8.92 -5.22
N LEU A 238 -7.21 -10.03 -4.51
CA LEU A 238 -8.21 -10.91 -3.95
C LEU A 238 -8.35 -10.66 -2.46
N LEU A 239 -7.29 -10.24 -1.75
CA LEU A 239 -7.48 -9.52 -0.49
C LEU A 239 -8.37 -8.29 -0.76
N PHE A 240 -8.08 -7.53 -1.82
CA PHE A 240 -8.89 -6.37 -2.17
C PHE A 240 -10.34 -6.68 -2.62
N LYS A 241 -10.59 -7.80 -3.32
CA LYS A 241 -11.94 -8.25 -3.71
C LYS A 241 -12.71 -8.97 -2.59
N LEU A 242 -12.07 -9.86 -1.82
CA LEU A 242 -12.70 -10.59 -0.70
C LEU A 242 -13.09 -9.66 0.46
N PHE A 243 -12.47 -8.49 0.58
CA PHE A 243 -12.80 -7.49 1.61
C PHE A 243 -13.71 -6.36 1.12
N ASN A 244 -14.09 -6.31 -0.17
CA ASN A 244 -15.05 -5.35 -0.73
C ASN A 244 -16.35 -5.98 -1.25
N THR A 245 -16.54 -7.30 -1.10
CA THR A 245 -17.83 -7.98 -1.33
C THR A 245 -18.50 -8.40 -0.03
N ALA A 246 -18.53 -7.50 0.96
CA ALA A 246 -19.39 -7.61 2.14
C ALA A 246 -20.04 -6.26 2.42
#